data_AF-A0AAN8NWN9-F1
#
_entry.id   AF-A0AAN8NWN9-F1
#
_cell.length_a   1.000
_cell.length_b   1.000
_cell.length_c   1.000
_cell.angle_alpha   90.00
_cell.angle_beta   90.00
_cell.angle_gamma   90.00
#
_symmetry.space_group_name_H-M   'P 1'
#
loop_
_entity.id
_entity.type
_entity.pdbx_description
1 polymer ?
#
loop_
_entity_poly.entity_id
_entity_poly.type
_entity_poly.pdbx_seq_one_letter_code
_entity_poly.pdbx_strand_id
1 'polypeptide(L)'
;MTIGIVFKKDQSGSASYHKKFDEELKDYFGADIFEAEGEWVPKAYCAKWKKDYRPFCIVKNIDIEVFVEFFSLNAWLVEGYAGVLEAWQMLTLAQKMMYDDEERILRRPYVRRDTMARRSAGKAQYPDPLGSEFTTGNHTEDLATLKKRAPVEAVDSSFDVRFLTTPPLTVAESERMQIASFGVPEKAWLEESQGEGVNIYLLDSGFVEEAKKHPEFSETVGKEGRIKGWLHHPTLSGNETDYDRQTTDQEIRGTCGISKILGRRGGLAKRANVWIAPSSRMPWLWSSLTHIDQLVAIKGHILSNREKDPRYKALVHINQEILEYRAPGERQEYYWRDPNLRLTKNEEAWIGRVSDLADEALKSLLKVKDIIMVTSAGGPTVRFTSSSWPARRGHEYGNMIVVGSVNTLGRVSGVREDEIAKIYAIGTGVEVPFLRILPDKTFIQGGYESVENGNHAALAVTGILATHLSANKEWNTAAAMRKLYGDSYPRFSGGPRVAWTGVRPPSGKA
;
A
#
# COMPACT_ATOMS: atom_id res chain seq x y z
N MET A 1 -3.96 1.02 -25.15
CA MET A 1 -5.31 0.42 -25.10
C MET A 1 -5.15 -1.01 -25.60
N THR A 2 -5.44 -2.00 -24.76
CA THR A 2 -5.31 -3.42 -25.11
C THR A 2 -6.71 -3.99 -25.25
N ILE A 3 -7.05 -4.54 -26.40
CA ILE A 3 -8.32 -5.23 -26.62
C ILE A 3 -8.00 -6.73 -26.60
N GLY A 4 -8.53 -7.45 -25.61
CA GLY A 4 -8.54 -8.91 -25.61
C GLY A 4 -9.85 -9.42 -26.17
N ILE A 5 -9.80 -10.27 -27.20
CA ILE A 5 -10.98 -10.97 -27.74
C ILE A 5 -10.93 -12.41 -27.23
N VAL A 6 -11.99 -12.84 -26.56
CA VAL A 6 -12.11 -14.18 -25.97
C VAL A 6 -13.20 -14.95 -26.72
N PHE A 7 -12.88 -16.14 -27.22
CA PHE A 7 -13.83 -17.05 -27.85
C PHE A 7 -14.14 -18.23 -26.92
N LYS A 8 -15.38 -18.75 -26.94
CA LYS A 8 -15.80 -19.97 -26.23
C LYS A 8 -15.75 -21.20 -27.17
N LYS A 9 -15.41 -22.36 -26.60
CA LYS A 9 -15.18 -23.66 -27.27
C LYS A 9 -16.35 -24.16 -28.13
N ASP A 10 -17.55 -23.72 -27.85
CA ASP A 10 -18.77 -24.04 -28.58
C ASP A 10 -18.85 -23.35 -29.96
N GLN A 11 -17.96 -22.39 -30.23
CA GLN A 11 -17.68 -21.86 -31.58
C GLN A 11 -16.46 -22.53 -32.26
N SER A 12 -15.71 -23.40 -31.56
CA SER A 12 -14.44 -23.99 -32.00
C SER A 12 -14.54 -25.47 -32.41
N GLY A 13 -15.75 -26.03 -32.52
CA GLY A 13 -15.98 -27.46 -32.77
C GLY A 13 -15.65 -27.97 -34.19
N SER A 14 -15.12 -27.13 -35.08
CA SER A 14 -14.74 -27.53 -36.44
C SER A 14 -13.23 -27.72 -36.53
N ALA A 15 -12.77 -28.98 -36.54
CA ALA A 15 -11.36 -29.31 -36.76
C ALA A 15 -10.81 -28.77 -38.11
N SER A 16 -11.69 -28.42 -39.07
CA SER A 16 -11.28 -27.77 -40.32
C SER A 16 -10.95 -26.29 -40.15
N TYR A 17 -11.47 -25.63 -39.11
CA TYR A 17 -11.20 -24.23 -38.84
C TYR A 17 -9.76 -24.03 -38.34
N HIS A 18 -9.29 -24.86 -37.40
CA HIS A 18 -7.94 -24.73 -36.85
C HIS A 18 -6.83 -25.00 -37.87
N LYS A 19 -6.96 -26.04 -38.68
CA LYS A 19 -5.93 -26.39 -39.68
C LYS A 19 -5.83 -25.33 -40.77
N LYS A 20 -6.99 -24.84 -41.22
CA LYS A 20 -7.08 -23.78 -42.22
C LYS A 20 -6.64 -22.43 -41.66
N PHE A 21 -6.93 -22.14 -40.40
CA PHE A 21 -6.48 -20.93 -39.70
C PHE A 21 -4.97 -20.92 -39.45
N ASP A 22 -4.35 -22.05 -39.09
CA ASP A 22 -2.88 -22.17 -38.96
C ASP A 22 -2.17 -22.03 -40.32
N GLU A 23 -2.75 -22.62 -41.37
CA GLU A 23 -2.26 -22.47 -42.75
C GLU A 23 -2.44 -21.02 -43.25
N GLU A 24 -3.60 -20.41 -43.00
CA GLU A 24 -3.88 -19.01 -43.35
C GLU A 24 -2.98 -18.04 -42.56
N LEU A 25 -2.70 -18.28 -41.27
CA LEU A 25 -1.73 -17.48 -40.50
C LEU A 25 -0.31 -17.60 -41.08
N LYS A 26 0.14 -18.82 -41.40
CA LYS A 26 1.47 -19.05 -41.98
C LYS A 26 1.62 -18.42 -43.38
N ASP A 27 0.57 -18.51 -44.20
CA ASP A 27 0.53 -17.92 -45.54
C ASP A 27 0.43 -16.38 -45.50
N TYR A 28 -0.32 -15.83 -44.53
CA TYR A 28 -0.55 -14.39 -44.38
C TYR A 28 0.59 -13.64 -43.67
N PHE A 29 1.30 -14.27 -42.72
CA PHE A 29 2.38 -13.65 -41.94
C PHE A 29 3.80 -14.03 -42.42
N GLY A 30 3.95 -15.05 -43.26
CA GLY A 30 5.25 -15.53 -43.73
C GLY A 30 6.08 -16.26 -42.66
N ALA A 31 7.33 -16.61 -43.00
CA ALA A 31 8.22 -17.48 -42.21
C ALA A 31 8.68 -16.96 -40.82
N ASP A 32 8.17 -15.81 -40.37
CA ASP A 32 8.57 -15.17 -39.10
C ASP A 32 7.59 -15.50 -37.96
N ILE A 33 7.15 -16.76 -37.86
CA ILE A 33 6.37 -17.29 -36.74
C ILE A 33 7.31 -18.14 -35.88
N PHE A 34 7.48 -17.73 -34.63
CA PHE A 34 8.25 -18.49 -33.64
C PHE A 34 7.28 -19.35 -32.83
N GLU A 35 7.53 -20.66 -32.80
CA GLU A 35 6.78 -21.62 -31.99
C GLU A 35 7.64 -21.98 -30.78
N ALA A 36 7.15 -21.68 -29.57
CA ALA A 36 7.77 -22.11 -28.33
C ALA A 36 7.14 -23.44 -27.90
N GLU A 37 7.93 -24.53 -27.88
CA GLU A 37 7.49 -25.85 -27.43
C GLU A 37 8.03 -26.19 -26.03
N GLY A 38 7.14 -26.64 -25.15
CA GLY A 38 7.47 -27.32 -23.89
C GLY A 38 6.37 -28.32 -23.56
N GLU A 39 6.72 -29.51 -23.05
CA GLU A 39 5.79 -30.65 -22.88
C GLU A 39 4.58 -30.39 -21.96
N TRP A 40 4.55 -29.26 -21.24
CA TRP A 40 3.48 -28.84 -20.32
C TRP A 40 3.08 -27.37 -20.49
N VAL A 41 3.42 -26.74 -21.62
CA VAL A 41 3.33 -25.29 -21.82
C VAL A 41 2.35 -24.99 -22.98
N PRO A 42 1.33 -24.14 -22.77
CA PRO A 42 0.55 -23.52 -23.83
C PRO A 42 1.38 -23.06 -25.04
N LYS A 43 0.89 -23.37 -26.25
CA LYS A 43 1.54 -22.90 -27.48
C LYS A 43 1.39 -21.38 -27.58
N ALA A 44 2.51 -20.69 -27.76
CA ALA A 44 2.57 -19.27 -28.02
C ALA A 44 3.01 -19.01 -29.46
N TYR A 45 2.23 -18.19 -30.19
CA TYR A 45 2.60 -17.72 -31.53
C TYR A 45 2.80 -16.22 -31.52
N CYS A 46 3.99 -15.76 -31.92
CA CYS A 46 4.31 -14.35 -32.10
C CYS A 46 4.65 -14.09 -33.56
N ALA A 47 4.08 -13.04 -34.17
CA ALA A 47 4.40 -12.65 -35.55
C ALA A 47 4.71 -11.15 -35.66
N LYS A 48 5.56 -10.81 -36.62
CA LYS A 48 6.00 -9.44 -36.93
C LYS A 48 5.26 -8.89 -38.14
N TRP A 49 4.53 -7.80 -37.97
CA TRP A 49 3.81 -7.17 -39.09
C TRP A 49 4.76 -6.32 -39.95
N LYS A 50 4.74 -6.50 -41.27
CA LYS A 50 5.75 -5.97 -42.21
C LYS A 50 5.69 -4.45 -42.47
N LYS A 51 4.66 -3.72 -42.00
CA LYS A 51 4.53 -2.27 -42.26
C LYS A 51 4.12 -1.40 -41.08
N ASP A 52 3.41 -1.92 -40.08
CA ASP A 52 3.05 -1.18 -38.87
C ASP A 52 3.36 -2.06 -37.64
N TYR A 53 4.18 -1.59 -36.70
CA TYR A 53 4.58 -2.38 -35.52
C TYR A 53 3.35 -2.80 -34.68
N ARG A 54 2.84 -4.02 -34.88
CA ARG A 54 1.83 -4.64 -34.01
C ARG A 54 2.21 -6.10 -33.75
N PRO A 55 2.77 -6.40 -32.58
CA PRO A 55 2.95 -7.78 -32.18
C PRO A 55 1.60 -8.29 -31.63
N PHE A 56 1.33 -9.57 -31.85
CA PHE A 56 0.26 -10.29 -31.17
C PHE A 56 0.80 -11.61 -30.63
N CYS A 57 0.21 -12.07 -29.52
CA CYS A 57 0.48 -13.38 -28.93
C CYS A 57 -0.83 -14.18 -28.88
N ILE A 58 -0.78 -15.43 -29.30
CA ILE A 58 -1.87 -16.40 -29.11
C ILE A 58 -1.43 -17.34 -28.00
N VAL A 59 -2.20 -17.47 -26.91
CA VAL A 59 -1.93 -18.44 -25.85
C VAL A 59 -3.00 -19.52 -25.88
N LYS A 60 -2.58 -20.77 -26.12
CA LYS A 60 -3.48 -21.92 -26.26
C LYS A 60 -3.33 -22.91 -25.10
N ASN A 61 -4.34 -23.01 -24.23
CA ASN A 61 -4.47 -24.08 -23.24
C ASN A 61 -5.58 -25.07 -23.69
N ILE A 62 -5.66 -26.25 -23.07
CA ILE A 62 -6.53 -27.40 -23.43
C ILE A 62 -8.00 -26.99 -23.63
N ASP A 63 -8.47 -25.92 -22.96
CA ASP A 63 -9.87 -25.48 -23.00
C ASP A 63 -10.11 -24.00 -23.37
N ILE A 64 -9.07 -23.17 -23.57
CA ILE A 64 -9.23 -21.72 -23.84
C ILE A 64 -8.13 -21.24 -24.82
N GLU A 65 -8.53 -20.49 -25.85
CA GLU A 65 -7.63 -19.70 -26.71
C GLU A 65 -7.81 -18.21 -26.41
N VAL A 66 -6.71 -17.54 -26.03
CA VAL A 66 -6.70 -16.09 -25.76
C VAL A 66 -5.85 -15.38 -26.79
N PHE A 67 -6.44 -14.38 -27.44
CA PHE A 67 -5.76 -13.49 -28.39
C PHE A 67 -5.40 -12.17 -27.69
N VAL A 68 -4.11 -11.82 -27.71
CA VAL A 68 -3.64 -10.54 -27.18
C VAL A 68 -2.95 -9.75 -28.29
N GLU A 69 -3.62 -8.70 -28.79
CA GLU A 69 -3.03 -7.73 -29.73
C GLU A 69 -2.43 -6.55 -28.93
N PHE A 70 -1.16 -6.25 -29.16
CA PHE A 70 -0.49 -5.12 -28.50
C PHE A 70 -0.46 -3.92 -29.44
N PHE A 71 -1.08 -2.83 -29.00
CA PHE A 71 -0.93 -1.53 -29.64
C PHE A 71 0.17 -0.75 -28.91
N SER A 72 1.43 -0.96 -29.29
CA SER A 72 2.55 -0.12 -28.83
C SER A 72 3.34 0.39 -30.03
N LEU A 73 3.48 1.71 -30.15
CA LEU A 73 4.29 2.37 -31.18
C LEU A 73 5.81 2.31 -30.90
N ASN A 74 6.24 1.63 -29.83
CA ASN A 74 7.64 1.57 -29.40
C ASN A 74 8.18 0.13 -29.44
N ALA A 75 9.11 -0.13 -30.37
CA ALA A 75 9.73 -1.44 -30.60
C ALA A 75 10.42 -2.04 -29.36
N TRP A 76 11.03 -1.21 -28.51
CA TRP A 76 11.70 -1.67 -27.27
C TRP A 76 10.71 -2.13 -26.19
N LEU A 77 9.48 -1.59 -26.22
CA LEU A 77 8.40 -2.01 -25.33
C LEU A 77 7.95 -3.42 -25.76
N VAL A 78 7.87 -3.68 -27.06
CA VAL A 78 7.46 -4.98 -27.63
C VAL A 78 8.43 -6.10 -27.27
N GLU A 79 9.75 -5.88 -27.40
CA GLU A 79 10.75 -6.90 -27.06
C GLU A 79 10.80 -7.20 -25.56
N GLY A 80 10.63 -6.18 -24.71
CA GLY A 80 10.46 -6.37 -23.27
C GLY A 80 9.18 -7.11 -22.90
N TYR A 81 8.07 -6.85 -23.61
CA TYR A 81 6.76 -7.47 -23.35
C TYR A 81 6.70 -8.92 -23.81
N ALA A 82 7.30 -9.26 -24.96
CA ALA A 82 7.35 -10.62 -25.48
C ALA A 82 8.07 -11.58 -24.49
N GLY A 83 9.19 -11.15 -23.90
CA GLY A 83 9.89 -11.93 -22.87
C GLY A 83 9.15 -12.05 -21.53
N VAL A 84 8.27 -11.11 -21.20
CA VAL A 84 7.46 -11.12 -19.95
C VAL A 84 6.24 -12.06 -20.07
N LEU A 85 5.67 -12.20 -21.27
CA LEU A 85 4.51 -13.05 -21.53
C LEU A 85 4.85 -14.55 -21.50
N GLU A 86 6.04 -14.93 -21.96
CA GLU A 86 6.50 -16.33 -21.96
C GLU A 86 6.65 -16.90 -20.53
N ALA A 87 7.06 -16.08 -19.56
CA ALA A 87 7.35 -16.55 -18.20
C ALA A 87 6.22 -16.28 -17.19
N TRP A 88 5.58 -15.11 -17.23
CA TRP A 88 4.87 -14.59 -16.06
C TRP A 88 3.35 -14.87 -16.08
N GLN A 89 2.69 -14.74 -17.23
CA GLN A 89 1.26 -15.09 -17.35
C GLN A 89 1.01 -16.59 -17.17
N MET A 90 1.97 -17.41 -17.58
CA MET A 90 1.92 -18.87 -17.53
C MET A 90 2.09 -19.41 -16.12
N LEU A 91 3.03 -18.84 -15.35
CA LEU A 91 3.21 -19.16 -13.94
C LEU A 91 2.01 -18.75 -13.09
N THR A 92 1.42 -17.58 -13.38
CA THR A 92 0.28 -17.03 -12.63
C THR A 92 -1.01 -17.80 -12.92
N LEU A 93 -1.22 -18.24 -14.17
CA LEU A 93 -2.35 -19.10 -14.54
C LEU A 93 -2.22 -20.50 -13.91
N ALA A 94 -1.01 -21.08 -13.91
CA ALA A 94 -0.72 -22.36 -13.28
C ALA A 94 -0.91 -22.30 -11.74
N GLN A 95 -0.47 -21.22 -11.10
CA GLN A 95 -0.68 -20.99 -9.66
C GLN A 95 -2.17 -20.88 -9.31
N LYS A 96 -2.96 -20.19 -10.14
CA LYS A 96 -4.41 -20.07 -9.90
C LYS A 96 -5.13 -21.41 -9.99
N MET A 97 -4.71 -22.27 -10.91
CA MET A 97 -5.22 -23.65 -11.02
C MET A 97 -4.78 -24.54 -9.84
N MET A 98 -3.65 -24.24 -9.19
CA MET A 98 -3.19 -24.96 -7.99
C MET A 98 -3.84 -24.46 -6.69
N TYR A 99 -4.13 -23.16 -6.57
CA TYR A 99 -4.73 -22.57 -5.37
C TYR A 99 -6.22 -22.92 -5.19
N ASP A 100 -6.97 -23.14 -6.28
CA ASP A 100 -8.35 -23.62 -6.21
C ASP A 100 -8.46 -25.08 -5.69
N ASP A 101 -7.36 -25.84 -5.70
CA ASP A 101 -7.29 -27.21 -5.15
C ASP A 101 -6.72 -27.25 -3.71
N GLU A 102 -5.85 -26.30 -3.31
CA GLU A 102 -5.26 -26.24 -1.95
C GLU A 102 -6.22 -25.72 -0.86
N GLU A 103 -7.22 -24.90 -1.21
CA GLU A 103 -8.27 -24.48 -0.24
C GLU A 103 -9.08 -25.67 0.31
N ARG A 104 -9.03 -26.83 -0.35
CA ARG A 104 -9.65 -28.08 0.13
C ARG A 104 -8.81 -28.83 1.16
N ILE A 105 -7.51 -28.55 1.27
CA ILE A 105 -6.55 -29.40 2.03
C ILE A 105 -6.01 -28.71 3.29
N LEU A 106 -6.01 -27.37 3.40
CA LEU A 106 -5.35 -26.64 4.49
C LEU A 106 -6.22 -26.31 5.73
N ARG A 107 -7.07 -27.24 6.17
CA ARG A 107 -7.72 -27.18 7.52
C ARG A 107 -6.96 -28.02 8.56
N ARG A 108 -5.70 -27.67 8.87
CA ARG A 108 -5.01 -28.20 10.07
C ARG A 108 -4.37 -27.07 10.88
N PRO A 109 -4.48 -27.11 12.23
CA PRO A 109 -3.91 -26.08 13.09
C PRO A 109 -2.39 -26.15 13.09
N TYR A 110 -1.75 -25.02 12.82
CA TYR A 110 -0.31 -24.86 12.85
C TYR A 110 0.17 -24.73 14.30
N VAL A 111 0.87 -25.74 14.81
CA VAL A 111 1.50 -25.70 16.15
C VAL A 111 2.83 -24.96 16.04
N ARG A 112 2.86 -23.73 16.55
CA ARG A 112 4.06 -22.88 16.64
C ARG A 112 5.04 -23.47 17.66
N ARG A 113 6.26 -23.83 17.23
CA ARG A 113 7.37 -24.12 18.15
C ARG A 113 8.03 -22.80 18.55
N ASP A 114 7.86 -22.41 19.80
CA ASP A 114 8.58 -21.30 20.43
C ASP A 114 10.05 -21.71 20.66
N THR A 115 10.97 -21.19 19.85
CA THR A 115 12.38 -21.09 20.22
C THR A 115 12.63 -19.71 20.82
N MET A 116 12.35 -19.56 22.11
CA MET A 116 12.84 -18.43 22.90
C MET A 116 14.34 -18.60 23.16
N ALA A 117 15.18 -17.98 22.32
CA ALA A 117 16.58 -17.75 22.66
C ALA A 117 16.71 -16.40 23.38
N ARG A 118 16.98 -16.47 24.69
CA ARG A 118 17.42 -15.35 25.53
C ARG A 118 18.64 -14.68 24.90
N ARG A 119 18.50 -13.43 24.42
CA ARG A 119 19.61 -12.48 24.36
C ARG A 119 19.30 -11.31 25.28
N SER A 120 20.28 -11.05 26.13
CA SER A 120 20.31 -10.13 27.25
C SER A 120 20.01 -8.69 26.88
N ALA A 121 19.33 -8.00 27.80
CA ALA A 121 19.10 -6.56 27.82
C ALA A 121 20.41 -5.76 27.81
N GLY A 122 20.95 -5.48 26.63
CA GLY A 122 21.77 -4.29 26.42
C GLY A 122 20.84 -3.08 26.31
N LYS A 123 21.14 -1.98 27.00
CA LYS A 123 20.45 -0.71 26.79
C LYS A 123 20.64 -0.30 25.33
N ALA A 124 19.65 -0.52 24.48
CA ALA A 124 19.62 0.02 23.13
C ALA A 124 19.59 1.56 23.25
N GLN A 125 20.73 2.21 23.00
CA GLN A 125 20.75 3.63 22.70
C GLN A 125 20.21 3.79 21.29
N TYR A 126 18.97 4.25 21.18
CA TYR A 126 18.40 4.60 19.89
C TYR A 126 19.17 5.80 19.32
N PRO A 127 19.74 5.71 18.10
CA PRO A 127 20.37 6.87 17.46
C PRO A 127 19.34 7.99 17.29
N ASP A 128 19.78 9.25 17.35
CA ASP A 128 18.92 10.41 17.10
C ASP A 128 18.22 10.22 15.74
N PRO A 129 16.88 10.08 15.71
CA PRO A 129 16.15 9.72 14.50
C PRO A 129 16.27 10.75 13.37
N LEU A 130 16.76 11.95 13.65
CA LEU A 130 16.93 13.01 12.66
C LEU A 130 18.31 13.08 12.02
N GLY A 131 19.31 12.35 12.54
CA GLY A 131 20.68 12.37 11.99
C GLY A 131 21.35 13.76 12.01
N SER A 132 22.67 13.79 11.87
CA SER A 132 23.44 15.05 11.85
C SER A 132 23.21 15.88 10.57
N GLU A 133 22.59 15.33 9.54
CA GLU A 133 22.36 16.01 8.24
C GLU A 133 21.14 16.94 8.21
N PHE A 134 20.29 16.92 9.24
CA PHE A 134 19.20 17.92 9.37
C PHE A 134 19.69 19.32 9.80
N THR A 135 21.01 19.52 9.93
CA THR A 135 21.62 20.74 10.47
C THR A 135 21.96 21.83 9.44
N THR A 136 21.75 21.63 8.13
CA THR A 136 22.13 22.65 7.13
C THR A 136 21.08 23.74 6.85
N GLY A 137 19.94 23.71 7.54
CA GLY A 137 19.03 24.85 7.59
C GLY A 137 18.97 25.41 9.01
N ASN A 138 19.25 26.71 9.19
CA ASN A 138 19.01 27.47 10.42
C ASN A 138 17.51 27.47 10.78
N HIS A 139 16.96 26.32 11.16
CA HIS A 139 15.57 26.10 11.53
C HIS A 139 15.49 25.77 13.02
N THR A 140 16.14 26.59 13.85
CA THR A 140 15.73 26.80 15.24
C THR A 140 14.43 27.62 15.27
N GLU A 141 13.41 27.17 14.54
CA GLU A 141 12.05 27.62 14.85
C GLU A 141 11.71 27.02 16.21
N ASP A 142 11.63 27.92 17.17
CA ASP A 142 11.60 27.63 18.58
C ASP A 142 10.36 26.80 18.90
N LEU A 143 10.56 25.60 19.47
CA LEU A 143 9.49 24.81 20.09
C LEU A 143 8.76 25.61 21.19
N ALA A 144 9.28 26.78 21.59
CA ALA A 144 8.59 27.77 22.40
C ALA A 144 7.30 28.35 21.75
N THR A 145 7.11 28.20 20.43
CA THR A 145 5.93 28.72 19.70
C THR A 145 4.82 27.68 19.48
N LEU A 146 4.93 26.48 20.06
CA LEU A 146 3.89 25.44 19.97
C LEU A 146 2.57 26.01 20.47
N LYS A 147 1.58 26.15 19.57
CA LYS A 147 0.22 26.51 19.99
C LYS A 147 -0.27 25.43 20.95
N LYS A 148 -0.91 25.88 22.04
CA LYS A 148 -1.63 24.97 22.93
C LYS A 148 -2.66 24.22 22.09
N ARG A 149 -2.58 22.89 22.12
CA ARG A 149 -3.55 22.00 21.47
C ARG A 149 -4.96 22.29 21.97
N ALA A 150 -5.93 22.23 21.08
CA ALA A 150 -7.35 22.41 21.41
C ALA A 150 -8.02 21.02 21.41
N PRO A 151 -8.10 20.33 22.56
CA PRO A 151 -8.66 18.98 22.61
C PRO A 151 -10.19 19.01 22.41
N VAL A 152 -10.69 18.13 21.56
CA VAL A 152 -12.12 17.84 21.39
C VAL A 152 -12.39 16.37 21.73
N GLU A 153 -13.47 16.12 22.46
CA GLU A 153 -13.91 14.77 22.80
C GLU A 153 -14.61 14.13 21.60
N ALA A 154 -14.15 12.96 21.19
CA ALA A 154 -14.79 12.11 20.20
C ALA A 154 -15.46 10.94 20.93
N VAL A 155 -16.78 11.04 21.14
CA VAL A 155 -17.60 10.11 21.95
C VAL A 155 -17.85 8.75 21.29
N ASP A 156 -17.53 8.62 20.01
CA ASP A 156 -17.75 7.44 19.19
C ASP A 156 -16.49 7.14 18.40
N SER A 157 -15.41 6.78 19.11
CA SER A 157 -14.11 6.44 18.51
C SER A 157 -13.85 4.94 18.60
N SER A 158 -13.06 4.41 17.68
CA SER A 158 -12.58 3.03 17.76
C SER A 158 -11.50 2.87 18.84
N PHE A 159 -11.32 1.63 19.31
CA PHE A 159 -10.30 1.28 20.29
C PHE A 159 -8.89 1.76 19.88
N ASP A 160 -8.51 1.56 18.62
CA ASP A 160 -7.19 1.95 18.12
C ASP A 160 -6.99 3.47 18.09
N VAL A 161 -8.03 4.27 17.82
CA VAL A 161 -7.99 5.73 17.95
C VAL A 161 -7.79 6.13 19.42
N ARG A 162 -8.50 5.50 20.36
CA ARG A 162 -8.27 5.75 21.79
C ARG A 162 -6.86 5.36 22.21
N PHE A 163 -6.37 4.22 21.75
CA PHE A 163 -5.02 3.73 22.02
C PHE A 163 -3.95 4.77 21.66
N LEU A 164 -4.15 5.48 20.54
CA LEU A 164 -3.24 6.50 20.02
C LEU A 164 -3.49 7.92 20.56
N THR A 165 -4.60 8.15 21.26
CA THR A 165 -4.95 9.46 21.83
C THR A 165 -4.81 9.52 23.35
N THR A 166 -4.80 8.36 24.02
CA THR A 166 -4.65 8.28 25.47
C THR A 166 -3.20 7.95 25.83
N PRO A 167 -2.58 8.64 26.81
CA PRO A 167 -1.28 8.23 27.38
C PRO A 167 -1.31 6.77 27.90
N PRO A 168 -0.16 6.14 28.18
CA PRO A 168 -0.14 4.74 28.54
C PRO A 168 -0.96 4.52 29.80
N LEU A 169 -1.90 3.60 29.69
CA LEU A 169 -2.62 3.05 30.81
C LEU A 169 -1.64 2.26 31.68
N THR A 170 -1.92 2.17 32.98
CA THR A 170 -1.22 1.22 33.85
C THR A 170 -1.33 -0.20 33.27
N VAL A 171 -0.40 -1.09 33.62
CA VAL A 171 -0.42 -2.49 33.13
C VAL A 171 -1.78 -3.15 33.42
N ALA A 172 -2.35 -2.90 34.60
CA ALA A 172 -3.67 -3.39 34.99
C ALA A 172 -4.82 -2.84 34.14
N GLU A 173 -4.75 -1.58 33.72
CA GLU A 173 -5.74 -0.99 32.81
C GLU A 173 -5.57 -1.52 31.38
N SER A 174 -4.33 -1.78 30.95
CA SER A 174 -4.04 -2.39 29.64
C SER A 174 -4.55 -3.83 29.56
N GLU A 175 -4.42 -4.62 30.65
CA GLU A 175 -4.96 -5.98 30.76
C GLU A 175 -6.51 -5.98 30.76
N ARG A 176 -7.15 -5.03 31.44
CA ARG A 176 -8.62 -4.87 31.40
C ARG A 176 -9.14 -4.57 30.00
N MET A 177 -8.39 -3.84 29.18
CA MET A 177 -8.78 -3.53 27.81
C MET A 177 -8.61 -4.68 26.82
N GLN A 178 -7.89 -5.76 27.16
CA GLN A 178 -7.78 -6.93 26.29
C GLN A 178 -9.10 -7.70 26.17
N ILE A 179 -10.03 -7.47 27.10
CA ILE A 179 -11.28 -8.20 27.22
C ILE A 179 -12.39 -7.34 26.60
N ALA A 180 -12.64 -7.54 25.31
CA ALA A 180 -13.89 -7.21 24.61
C ALA A 180 -14.31 -5.73 24.46
N SER A 181 -13.52 -4.89 23.78
CA SER A 181 -13.99 -3.57 23.31
C SER A 181 -14.14 -3.40 21.80
N PHE A 182 -13.93 -4.45 20.99
CA PHE A 182 -14.16 -4.35 19.54
C PHE A 182 -15.64 -4.04 19.25
N GLY A 183 -15.89 -3.03 18.41
CA GLY A 183 -17.25 -2.57 18.09
C GLY A 183 -17.91 -1.72 19.18
N VAL A 184 -17.31 -1.56 20.37
CA VAL A 184 -17.83 -0.69 21.43
C VAL A 184 -17.27 0.73 21.23
N PRO A 185 -18.12 1.76 21.09
CA PRO A 185 -17.65 3.14 21.01
C PRO A 185 -16.84 3.54 22.25
N GLU A 186 -15.70 4.18 22.04
CA GLU A 186 -14.87 4.70 23.13
C GLU A 186 -14.66 6.21 23.04
N LYS A 187 -14.47 6.84 24.20
CA LYS A 187 -14.09 8.26 24.28
C LYS A 187 -12.62 8.42 23.93
N ALA A 188 -12.33 9.25 22.93
CA ALA A 188 -10.99 9.67 22.56
C ALA A 188 -10.88 11.19 22.58
N TRP A 189 -9.66 11.71 22.67
CA TRP A 189 -9.39 13.14 22.60
C TRP A 189 -8.55 13.45 21.36
N LEU A 190 -9.15 14.18 20.43
CA LEU A 190 -8.52 14.57 19.16
C LEU A 190 -8.19 16.06 19.19
N GLU A 191 -7.28 16.46 18.32
CA GLU A 191 -7.02 17.88 18.07
C GLU A 191 -8.19 18.47 17.30
N GLU A 192 -8.70 19.65 17.69
CA GLU A 192 -9.88 20.29 17.08
C GLU A 192 -9.77 20.44 15.56
N SER A 193 -8.57 20.76 15.08
CA SER A 193 -8.33 20.95 13.64
C SER A 193 -8.53 19.67 12.82
N GLN A 194 -8.35 18.48 13.42
CA GLN A 194 -8.56 17.18 12.78
C GLN A 194 -8.04 17.06 11.33
N GLY A 195 -6.88 17.65 11.02
CA GLY A 195 -6.29 17.60 9.67
C GLY A 195 -6.83 18.64 8.68
N GLU A 196 -7.66 19.58 9.10
CA GLU A 196 -8.27 20.59 8.23
C GLU A 196 -7.24 21.34 7.36
N GLY A 197 -7.49 21.37 6.05
CA GLY A 197 -6.64 22.02 5.06
C GLY A 197 -5.39 21.23 4.64
N VAL A 198 -5.13 20.07 5.25
CA VAL A 198 -4.01 19.20 4.85
C VAL A 198 -4.45 18.26 3.73
N ASN A 199 -3.60 18.13 2.70
CA ASN A 199 -3.79 17.19 1.61
C ASN A 199 -2.96 15.93 1.85
N ILE A 200 -3.64 14.78 1.80
CA ILE A 200 -3.08 13.45 1.96
C ILE A 200 -3.24 12.72 0.64
N TYR A 201 -2.15 12.21 0.10
CA TYR A 201 -2.10 11.41 -1.11
C TYR A 201 -1.98 9.95 -0.72
N LEU A 202 -2.95 9.14 -1.11
CA LEU A 202 -3.03 7.73 -0.75
C LEU A 202 -2.77 6.84 -1.96
N LEU A 203 -1.57 6.26 -2.03
CA LEU A 203 -1.23 5.22 -3.01
C LEU A 203 -1.65 3.85 -2.46
N ASP A 204 -2.82 3.37 -2.87
CA ASP A 204 -3.45 2.15 -2.37
C ASP A 204 -4.44 1.55 -3.40
N SER A 205 -5.28 0.59 -2.97
CA SER A 205 -6.26 -0.09 -3.83
C SER A 205 -7.47 0.74 -4.24
N GLY A 206 -7.66 1.93 -3.65
CA GLY A 206 -8.80 2.81 -3.95
C GLY A 206 -9.87 2.86 -2.86
N PHE A 207 -11.08 3.29 -3.24
CA PHE A 207 -12.25 3.39 -2.37
C PHE A 207 -13.43 2.68 -3.03
N VAL A 208 -14.05 1.72 -2.33
CA VAL A 208 -15.14 0.91 -2.89
C VAL A 208 -16.49 1.63 -2.78
N GLU A 209 -17.33 1.49 -3.80
CA GLU A 209 -18.60 2.22 -3.90
C GLU A 209 -19.57 1.86 -2.76
N GLU A 210 -19.59 0.60 -2.35
CA GLU A 210 -20.43 0.08 -1.28
C GLU A 210 -20.17 0.79 0.06
N ALA A 211 -18.94 1.26 0.26
CA ALA A 211 -18.53 1.96 1.47
C ALA A 211 -19.23 3.32 1.62
N LYS A 212 -19.71 3.95 0.53
CA LYS A 212 -20.44 5.22 0.61
C LYS A 212 -21.68 5.15 1.50
N LYS A 213 -22.27 3.97 1.64
CA LYS A 213 -23.46 3.74 2.48
C LYS A 213 -23.12 3.43 3.94
N HIS A 214 -21.85 3.16 4.23
CA HIS A 214 -21.42 2.82 5.58
C HIS A 214 -21.37 4.09 6.46
N PRO A 215 -21.93 4.08 7.70
CA PRO A 215 -21.93 5.25 8.58
C PRO A 215 -20.55 5.84 8.89
N GLU A 216 -19.50 5.03 8.75
CA GLU A 216 -18.10 5.46 8.88
C GLU A 216 -17.74 6.60 7.91
N PHE A 217 -18.38 6.66 6.74
CA PHE A 217 -18.03 7.58 5.66
C PHE A 217 -19.08 8.66 5.41
N SER A 218 -20.03 8.85 6.33
CA SER A 218 -21.16 9.79 6.16
C SER A 218 -20.72 11.23 5.92
N GLU A 219 -19.57 11.64 6.45
CA GLU A 219 -18.97 12.98 6.26
C GLU A 219 -17.81 12.98 5.25
N THR A 220 -17.38 11.80 4.80
CA THR A 220 -16.22 11.62 3.92
C THR A 220 -16.59 11.78 2.45
N VAL A 221 -17.81 11.38 2.06
CA VAL A 221 -18.26 11.32 0.67
C VAL A 221 -19.38 12.35 0.41
N GLY A 222 -19.43 12.92 -0.80
CA GLY A 222 -20.45 13.89 -1.23
C GLY A 222 -19.84 15.16 -1.82
N LYS A 223 -20.68 16.17 -2.12
CA LYS A 223 -20.22 17.45 -2.73
C LYS A 223 -19.24 18.24 -1.85
N GLU A 224 -19.38 18.13 -0.53
CA GLU A 224 -18.45 18.70 0.45
C GLU A 224 -17.42 17.67 0.95
N GLY A 225 -17.40 16.50 0.32
CA GLY A 225 -16.63 15.33 0.73
C GLY A 225 -15.14 15.61 0.87
N ARG A 226 -14.51 14.80 1.71
CA ARG A 226 -13.09 14.87 2.06
C ARG A 226 -12.22 14.07 1.11
N ILE A 227 -12.79 13.13 0.36
CA ILE A 227 -12.15 12.56 -0.83
C ILE A 227 -12.28 13.60 -1.96
N LYS A 228 -11.16 14.17 -2.41
CA LYS A 228 -11.14 15.29 -3.37
C LYS A 228 -11.00 14.88 -4.82
N GLY A 229 -10.48 13.69 -5.07
CA GLY A 229 -10.32 13.19 -6.42
C GLY A 229 -9.45 11.95 -6.49
N TRP A 230 -9.36 11.43 -7.70
CA TRP A 230 -8.57 10.26 -8.08
C TRP A 230 -7.46 10.73 -8.99
N LEU A 231 -6.23 10.32 -8.68
CA LEU A 231 -5.06 10.61 -9.47
C LEU A 231 -4.78 9.39 -10.34
N HIS A 232 -4.73 9.64 -11.64
CA HIS A 232 -4.32 8.66 -12.62
C HIS A 232 -3.21 9.26 -13.45
N HIS A 233 -2.13 8.51 -13.66
CA HIS A 233 -1.19 8.88 -14.69
C HIS A 233 -1.88 8.79 -16.07
N PRO A 234 -1.68 9.74 -16.98
CA PRO A 234 -2.36 9.77 -18.29
C PRO A 234 -2.19 8.49 -19.12
N THR A 235 -1.13 7.72 -18.87
CA THR A 235 -0.87 6.41 -19.50
C THR A 235 -1.86 5.32 -19.08
N LEU A 236 -2.50 5.45 -17.91
CA LEU A 236 -3.36 4.43 -17.31
C LEU A 236 -4.84 4.58 -17.71
N SER A 237 -5.31 5.82 -17.89
CA SER A 237 -6.65 6.11 -18.41
C SER A 237 -6.77 7.56 -18.87
N GLY A 238 -7.34 7.78 -20.06
CA GLY A 238 -7.61 9.12 -20.59
C GLY A 238 -8.84 9.82 -20.00
N ASN A 239 -9.62 9.14 -19.15
CA ASN A 239 -10.81 9.69 -18.51
C ASN A 239 -10.68 9.60 -16.98
N GLU A 240 -10.91 10.72 -16.29
CA GLU A 240 -11.08 10.86 -14.83
C GLU A 240 -12.42 10.26 -14.37
N THR A 241 -12.81 9.08 -14.85
CA THR A 241 -14.06 8.47 -14.39
C THR A 241 -13.83 7.88 -13.00
N ASP A 242 -14.54 8.42 -12.00
CA ASP A 242 -14.80 7.83 -10.68
C ASP A 242 -14.92 6.32 -10.82
N TYR A 243 -13.86 5.60 -10.44
CA TYR A 243 -13.73 4.20 -10.79
C TYR A 243 -14.62 3.35 -9.86
N ASP A 244 -15.57 2.65 -10.48
CA ASP A 244 -16.57 1.78 -9.89
C ASP A 244 -16.26 0.31 -10.27
N ARG A 245 -16.35 -0.62 -9.28
CA ARG A 245 -16.20 -2.11 -9.31
C ARG A 245 -14.77 -2.69 -9.34
N GLN A 246 -14.41 -3.75 -8.58
CA GLN A 246 -15.15 -4.91 -8.02
C GLN A 246 -14.92 -5.09 -6.49
N THR A 247 -15.55 -6.11 -5.90
CA THR A 247 -15.63 -6.41 -4.45
C THR A 247 -14.69 -7.57 -4.05
N THR A 248 -13.41 -7.53 -4.41
CA THR A 248 -12.44 -8.48 -3.84
C THR A 248 -11.89 -7.94 -2.53
N ASP A 249 -11.54 -8.85 -1.61
CA ASP A 249 -10.95 -8.49 -0.31
C ASP A 249 -9.71 -7.58 -0.42
N GLN A 250 -8.97 -7.67 -1.53
CA GLN A 250 -7.79 -6.84 -1.78
C GLN A 250 -8.12 -5.38 -2.14
N GLU A 251 -9.32 -5.12 -2.68
CA GLU A 251 -9.80 -3.78 -3.07
C GLU A 251 -10.32 -2.97 -1.86
N ILE A 252 -10.65 -3.64 -0.77
CA ILE A 252 -11.13 -3.01 0.47
C ILE A 252 -10.00 -2.32 1.25
N ARG A 253 -8.71 -2.65 0.99
CA ARG A 253 -7.56 -2.13 1.76
C ARG A 253 -7.48 -0.60 1.79
N GLY A 254 -7.57 0.05 0.63
CA GLY A 254 -7.58 1.51 0.53
C GLY A 254 -8.79 2.14 1.22
N THR A 255 -9.95 1.47 1.19
CA THR A 255 -11.15 1.91 1.91
C THR A 255 -10.94 1.87 3.43
N CYS A 256 -10.37 0.79 3.95
CA CYS A 256 -9.96 0.70 5.34
C CYS A 256 -8.94 1.79 5.70
N GLY A 257 -8.01 2.10 4.79
CA GLY A 257 -7.07 3.20 4.97
C GLY A 257 -7.73 4.57 5.05
N ILE A 258 -8.72 4.83 4.20
CA ILE A 258 -9.52 6.04 4.24
C ILE A 258 -10.32 6.12 5.55
N SER A 259 -10.87 5.02 6.06
CA SER A 259 -11.52 4.99 7.38
C SER A 259 -10.54 5.40 8.49
N LYS A 260 -9.28 4.93 8.46
CA LYS A 260 -8.26 5.31 9.46
C LYS A 260 -7.86 6.78 9.41
N ILE A 261 -7.97 7.41 8.25
CA ILE A 261 -7.63 8.83 8.08
C ILE A 261 -8.86 9.70 8.36
N LEU A 262 -9.95 9.48 7.61
CA LEU A 262 -11.12 10.36 7.52
C LEU A 262 -12.37 9.83 8.25
N GLY A 263 -12.39 8.56 8.61
CA GLY A 263 -13.59 7.88 9.08
C GLY A 263 -14.17 8.48 10.37
N ARG A 264 -15.49 8.41 10.50
CA ARG A 264 -16.22 8.95 11.65
C ARG A 264 -15.73 8.34 12.97
N ARG A 265 -15.55 7.02 13.04
CA ARG A 265 -15.10 6.28 14.23
C ARG A 265 -13.60 6.05 14.23
N GLY A 266 -13.06 5.60 13.10
CA GLY A 266 -11.65 5.19 12.96
C GLY A 266 -10.69 6.32 12.58
N GLY A 267 -11.18 7.49 12.20
CA GLY A 267 -10.39 8.57 11.62
C GLY A 267 -9.66 9.44 12.65
N LEU A 268 -8.36 9.64 12.43
CA LEU A 268 -7.54 10.57 13.22
C LEU A 268 -7.49 11.99 12.63
N ALA A 269 -7.79 12.14 11.34
CA ALA A 269 -7.71 13.40 10.58
C ALA A 269 -8.99 13.64 9.77
N LYS A 270 -10.15 13.60 10.46
CA LYS A 270 -11.50 13.62 9.88
C LYS A 270 -11.82 14.80 8.94
N ARG A 271 -11.06 15.90 9.04
CA ARG A 271 -11.24 17.12 8.22
C ARG A 271 -10.16 17.30 7.15
N ALA A 272 -9.22 16.36 7.03
CA ALA A 272 -8.22 16.39 5.96
C ALA A 272 -8.85 16.15 4.58
N ASN A 273 -8.10 16.47 3.54
CA ASN A 273 -8.44 16.17 2.16
C ASN A 273 -7.63 14.96 1.70
N VAL A 274 -8.26 13.94 1.13
CA VAL A 274 -7.59 12.76 0.58
C VAL A 274 -7.70 12.76 -0.95
N TRP A 275 -6.56 12.58 -1.61
CA TRP A 275 -6.42 12.29 -3.03
C TRP A 275 -6.00 10.84 -3.17
N ILE A 276 -6.77 10.06 -3.93
CA ILE A 276 -6.55 8.62 -4.07
C ILE A 276 -5.76 8.38 -5.35
N ALA A 277 -4.62 7.71 -5.26
CA ALA A 277 -3.86 7.24 -6.41
C ALA A 277 -4.00 5.71 -6.48
N PRO A 278 -5.02 5.17 -7.16
CA PRO A 278 -5.25 3.73 -7.17
C PRO A 278 -4.16 3.01 -7.99
N SER A 279 -3.58 1.97 -7.40
CA SER A 279 -2.54 1.16 -8.07
C SER A 279 -3.02 -0.21 -8.56
N SER A 280 -4.21 -0.66 -8.17
CA SER A 280 -4.76 -1.96 -8.57
C SER A 280 -5.91 -1.78 -9.57
N ARG A 281 -5.63 -1.94 -10.86
CA ARG A 281 -6.68 -2.20 -11.87
C ARG A 281 -6.85 -3.70 -12.14
N MET A 282 -5.81 -4.48 -11.88
CA MET A 282 -5.78 -5.94 -11.88
C MET A 282 -4.68 -6.38 -10.90
N PRO A 283 -4.97 -7.20 -9.87
CA PRO A 283 -3.97 -7.51 -8.83
C PRO A 283 -2.73 -8.30 -9.31
N TRP A 284 -2.70 -8.73 -10.57
CA TRP A 284 -1.75 -9.74 -11.06
C TRP A 284 -1.00 -9.33 -12.32
N LEU A 285 -1.20 -8.12 -12.85
CA LEU A 285 -0.67 -7.73 -14.15
C LEU A 285 -0.27 -6.26 -14.04
N TRP A 286 1.04 -5.98 -14.00
CA TRP A 286 1.63 -4.63 -14.11
C TRP A 286 1.54 -3.70 -12.89
N SER A 287 1.38 -4.26 -11.68
CA SER A 287 1.25 -3.45 -10.46
C SER A 287 2.43 -2.48 -10.28
N SER A 288 3.66 -2.93 -10.52
CA SER A 288 4.87 -2.15 -10.25
C SER A 288 5.07 -0.90 -11.11
N LEU A 289 4.87 -0.98 -12.43
CA LEU A 289 4.89 0.23 -13.27
C LEU A 289 3.72 1.17 -12.94
N THR A 290 2.56 0.60 -12.58
CA THR A 290 1.41 1.41 -12.14
C THR A 290 1.74 2.18 -10.86
N HIS A 291 2.40 1.55 -9.88
CA HIS A 291 2.86 2.24 -8.66
C HIS A 291 3.80 3.41 -9.00
N ILE A 292 4.77 3.17 -9.90
CA ILE A 292 5.75 4.18 -10.33
C ILE A 292 5.06 5.36 -11.01
N ASP A 293 4.19 5.09 -11.98
CA ASP A 293 3.40 6.10 -12.70
C ASP A 293 2.54 6.93 -11.72
N GLN A 294 1.96 6.28 -10.70
CA GLN A 294 1.17 6.97 -9.69
C GLN A 294 2.01 7.86 -8.77
N LEU A 295 3.26 7.50 -8.45
CA LEU A 295 4.18 8.42 -7.75
C LEU A 295 4.44 9.68 -8.58
N VAL A 296 4.60 9.53 -9.89
CA VAL A 296 4.78 10.65 -10.82
C VAL A 296 3.52 11.52 -10.89
N ALA A 297 2.33 10.91 -10.94
CA ALA A 297 1.06 11.62 -10.92
C ALA A 297 0.85 12.41 -9.61
N ILE A 298 1.14 11.80 -8.46
CA ILE A 298 1.14 12.46 -7.15
C ILE A 298 2.08 13.66 -7.16
N LYS A 299 3.32 13.48 -7.61
CA LYS A 299 4.31 14.56 -7.71
C LYS A 299 3.80 15.71 -8.57
N GLY A 300 3.29 15.41 -9.77
CA GLY A 300 2.73 16.40 -10.68
C GLY A 300 1.61 17.21 -10.03
N HIS A 301 0.66 16.53 -9.39
CA HIS A 301 -0.45 17.19 -8.69
C HIS A 301 0.04 18.09 -7.55
N ILE A 302 1.03 17.67 -6.76
CA ILE A 302 1.63 18.49 -5.69
C ILE A 302 2.27 19.75 -6.27
N LEU A 303 3.05 19.64 -7.34
CA LEU A 303 3.72 20.77 -7.98
C LEU A 303 2.71 21.78 -8.53
N SER A 304 1.67 21.32 -9.23
CA SER A 304 0.62 22.21 -9.76
C SER A 304 -0.18 22.92 -8.67
N ASN A 305 -0.41 22.30 -7.51
CA ASN A 305 -1.03 23.00 -6.37
C ASN A 305 -0.07 24.01 -5.74
N ARG A 306 1.23 23.74 -5.73
CA ARG A 306 2.23 24.65 -5.20
C ARG A 306 2.45 25.89 -6.03
N GLU A 307 2.27 25.80 -7.35
CA GLU A 307 2.24 26.98 -8.23
C GLU A 307 1.16 27.98 -7.79
N LYS A 308 0.05 27.48 -7.24
CA LYS A 308 -1.07 28.29 -6.73
C LYS A 308 -0.87 28.71 -5.27
N ASP A 309 -0.28 27.84 -4.46
CA ASP A 309 0.05 28.10 -3.05
C ASP A 309 1.50 27.68 -2.75
N PRO A 310 2.47 28.61 -2.71
CA PRO A 310 3.87 28.28 -2.40
C PRO A 310 4.09 27.63 -1.02
N ARG A 311 3.12 27.72 -0.10
CA ARG A 311 3.15 27.11 1.23
C ARG A 311 2.49 25.73 1.25
N TYR A 312 2.10 25.19 0.09
CA TYR A 312 1.44 23.90 -0.03
C TYR A 312 2.30 22.77 0.56
N LYS A 313 1.71 22.03 1.52
CA LYS A 313 2.32 20.86 2.18
C LYS A 313 1.56 19.61 1.79
N ALA A 314 2.28 18.52 1.59
CA ALA A 314 1.69 17.25 1.22
C ALA A 314 2.14 16.13 2.16
N LEU A 315 1.19 15.28 2.54
CA LEU A 315 1.45 13.99 3.15
C LEU A 315 1.21 12.92 2.10
N VAL A 316 2.18 12.02 1.89
CA VAL A 316 2.04 10.90 0.96
C VAL A 316 2.08 9.62 1.77
N HIS A 317 1.05 8.80 1.67
CA HIS A 317 1.03 7.47 2.24
C HIS A 317 1.15 6.43 1.12
N ILE A 318 2.16 5.57 1.22
CA ILE A 318 2.35 4.43 0.31
C ILE A 318 2.05 3.16 1.08
N ASN A 319 0.95 2.50 0.70
CA ASN A 319 0.48 1.28 1.33
C ASN A 319 0.77 0.01 0.53
N GLN A 320 1.53 0.14 -0.55
CA GLN A 320 1.75 -0.90 -1.53
C GLN A 320 3.22 -1.16 -1.72
N GLU A 321 3.53 -2.42 -1.99
CA GLU A 321 4.88 -2.91 -2.21
C GLU A 321 5.12 -3.14 -3.71
N ILE A 322 6.32 -2.84 -4.17
CA ILE A 322 6.80 -3.28 -5.48
C ILE A 322 7.52 -4.61 -5.23
N LEU A 323 6.80 -5.72 -5.44
CA LEU A 323 7.33 -7.05 -5.16
C LEU A 323 8.57 -7.37 -6.00
N GLU A 324 8.59 -6.92 -7.25
CA GLU A 324 9.70 -7.09 -8.18
C GLU A 324 10.94 -6.24 -7.80
N TYR A 325 10.84 -5.32 -6.84
CA TYR A 325 11.97 -4.47 -6.47
C TYR A 325 13.13 -5.28 -5.91
N ARG A 326 14.35 -4.98 -6.37
CA ARG A 326 15.60 -5.54 -5.85
C ARG A 326 16.66 -4.45 -5.70
N ALA A 327 17.33 -4.43 -4.54
CA ALA A 327 18.52 -3.61 -4.40
C ALA A 327 19.60 -4.08 -5.39
N PRO A 328 20.56 -3.21 -5.79
CA PRO A 328 21.59 -3.57 -6.77
C PRO A 328 22.32 -4.89 -6.49
N GLY A 329 22.56 -5.23 -5.21
CA GLY A 329 23.21 -6.47 -4.79
C GLY A 329 22.32 -7.72 -4.78
N GLU A 330 21.00 -7.56 -4.91
CA GLU A 330 20.00 -8.63 -4.76
C GLU A 330 19.35 -9.01 -6.10
N ARG A 331 19.74 -8.36 -7.21
CA ARG A 331 19.09 -8.53 -8.53
C ARG A 331 19.21 -9.96 -9.08
N GLN A 332 20.11 -10.76 -8.53
CA GLN A 332 20.33 -12.16 -8.92
C GLN A 332 19.56 -13.16 -8.03
N GLU A 333 18.88 -12.68 -6.98
CA GLU A 333 18.16 -13.55 -6.04
C GLU A 333 16.73 -13.82 -6.53
N TYR A 334 16.41 -15.11 -6.76
CA TYR A 334 15.11 -15.54 -7.23
C TYR A 334 14.02 -15.46 -6.15
N TYR A 335 12.81 -15.06 -6.54
CA TYR A 335 11.68 -14.76 -5.65
C TYR A 335 11.13 -15.99 -4.91
N TRP A 336 11.25 -17.17 -5.52
CA TRP A 336 10.57 -18.38 -5.04
C TRP A 336 11.58 -19.40 -4.51
N ARG A 337 11.07 -20.25 -3.62
CA ARG A 337 11.76 -21.20 -2.74
C ARG A 337 12.64 -22.25 -3.44
N ASP A 338 12.87 -22.10 -4.73
CA ASP A 338 13.56 -23.05 -5.56
C ASP A 338 14.95 -22.52 -5.94
N PRO A 339 16.03 -23.00 -5.28
CA PRO A 339 17.39 -22.63 -5.66
C PRO A 339 17.78 -23.09 -7.07
N ASN A 340 16.94 -23.92 -7.73
CA ASN A 340 17.14 -24.36 -9.10
C ASN A 340 16.52 -23.41 -10.14
N LEU A 341 15.64 -22.49 -9.74
CA LEU A 341 15.10 -21.48 -10.63
C LEU A 341 16.06 -20.29 -10.68
N ARG A 342 16.73 -20.12 -11.83
CA ARG A 342 17.54 -18.93 -12.13
C ARG A 342 16.72 -17.97 -12.96
N LEU A 343 16.83 -16.68 -12.65
CA LEU A 343 16.30 -15.65 -13.52
C LEU A 343 16.96 -15.77 -14.89
N THR A 344 16.16 -15.65 -15.94
CA THR A 344 16.67 -15.37 -17.28
C THR A 344 17.27 -13.97 -17.31
N LYS A 345 18.17 -13.71 -18.28
CA LYS A 345 18.75 -12.36 -18.47
C LYS A 345 17.67 -11.28 -18.67
N ASN A 346 16.54 -11.65 -19.28
CA ASN A 346 15.44 -10.72 -19.50
C ASN A 346 14.69 -10.40 -18.20
N GLU A 347 14.48 -11.39 -17.34
CA GLU A 347 13.87 -11.17 -16.01
C GLU A 347 14.78 -10.33 -15.10
N GLU A 348 16.09 -10.60 -15.09
CA GLU A 348 17.06 -9.77 -14.35
C GLU A 348 17.05 -8.32 -14.85
N ALA A 349 17.05 -8.12 -16.17
CA ALA A 349 17.00 -6.80 -16.78
C ALA A 349 15.68 -6.07 -16.47
N TRP A 350 14.55 -6.78 -16.49
CA TRP A 350 13.25 -6.24 -16.13
C TRP A 350 13.21 -5.79 -14.65
N ILE A 351 13.58 -6.68 -13.74
CA ILE A 351 13.66 -6.41 -12.29
C ILE A 351 14.58 -5.21 -12.02
N GLY A 352 15.74 -5.18 -12.67
CA GLY A 352 16.69 -4.07 -12.57
C GLY A 352 16.04 -2.75 -12.97
N ARG A 353 15.38 -2.70 -14.14
CA ARG A 353 14.71 -1.49 -14.64
C ARG A 353 13.56 -1.04 -13.75
N VAL A 354 12.70 -1.96 -13.30
CA VAL A 354 11.59 -1.63 -12.39
C VAL A 354 12.15 -1.03 -11.09
N SER A 355 13.22 -1.60 -10.55
CA SER A 355 13.87 -1.11 -9.33
C SER A 355 14.46 0.29 -9.52
N ASP A 356 15.19 0.50 -10.62
CA ASP A 356 15.78 1.79 -10.97
C ASP A 356 14.69 2.87 -11.12
N LEU A 357 13.62 2.58 -11.86
CA LEU A 357 12.49 3.50 -12.04
C LEU A 357 11.75 3.78 -10.73
N ALA A 358 11.54 2.78 -9.88
CA ALA A 358 10.92 2.95 -8.57
C ALA A 358 11.72 3.89 -7.68
N ASP A 359 13.04 3.72 -7.64
CA ASP A 359 13.93 4.58 -6.87
C ASP A 359 14.01 5.99 -7.43
N GLU A 360 14.07 6.14 -8.76
CA GLU A 360 14.04 7.44 -9.40
C GLU A 360 12.74 8.18 -9.10
N ALA A 361 11.59 7.53 -9.23
CA ALA A 361 10.30 8.13 -8.93
C ALA A 361 10.17 8.51 -7.44
N LEU A 362 10.57 7.61 -6.54
CA LEU A 362 10.59 7.86 -5.09
C LEU A 362 11.49 9.06 -4.74
N LYS A 363 12.74 9.05 -5.20
CA LYS A 363 13.71 10.14 -4.99
C LYS A 363 13.21 11.46 -5.57
N SER A 364 12.61 11.42 -6.74
CA SER A 364 12.06 12.57 -7.45
C SER A 364 10.88 13.20 -6.69
N LEU A 365 10.03 12.38 -6.06
CA LEU A 365 8.96 12.84 -5.17
C LEU A 365 9.51 13.40 -3.86
N LEU A 366 10.42 12.70 -3.17
CA LEU A 366 10.95 13.12 -1.87
C LEU A 366 11.84 14.37 -1.93
N LYS A 367 12.38 14.72 -3.10
CA LYS A 367 13.08 16.00 -3.35
C LYS A 367 12.15 17.22 -3.34
N VAL A 368 10.84 17.02 -3.45
CA VAL A 368 9.88 18.13 -3.40
C VAL A 368 9.83 18.65 -1.96
N LYS A 369 10.13 19.95 -1.78
CA LYS A 369 10.10 20.62 -0.47
C LYS A 369 8.78 20.37 0.26
N ASP A 370 8.78 20.30 1.59
CA ASP A 370 7.55 20.20 2.40
C ASP A 370 6.61 19.04 2.03
N ILE A 371 7.22 17.88 1.74
CA ILE A 371 6.54 16.58 1.69
C ILE A 371 6.99 15.73 2.88
N ILE A 372 6.05 15.02 3.50
CA ILE A 372 6.35 13.84 4.34
C ILE A 372 5.78 12.62 3.66
N MET A 373 6.59 11.57 3.52
CA MET A 373 6.13 10.26 3.11
C MET A 373 6.02 9.34 4.32
N VAL A 374 4.95 8.55 4.38
CA VAL A 374 4.72 7.55 5.42
C VAL A 374 4.47 6.19 4.76
N THR A 375 5.15 5.17 5.22
CA THR A 375 4.95 3.79 4.76
C THR A 375 5.04 2.81 5.93
N SER A 376 4.48 1.62 5.75
CA SER A 376 4.58 0.51 6.69
C SER A 376 5.96 -0.11 6.62
N ALA A 377 6.48 -0.64 7.72
CA ALA A 377 7.68 -1.49 7.72
C ALA A 377 7.46 -2.83 6.99
N GLY A 378 6.21 -3.14 6.63
CA GLY A 378 5.82 -4.41 6.01
C GLY A 378 5.36 -5.44 7.04
N GLY A 379 4.67 -6.46 6.54
CA GLY A 379 4.29 -7.63 7.32
C GLY A 379 5.43 -8.64 7.43
N PRO A 380 5.37 -9.61 8.37
CA PRO A 380 6.27 -10.75 8.38
C PRO A 380 5.98 -11.63 7.16
N THR A 381 6.47 -11.25 6.00
CA THR A 381 6.57 -12.22 4.91
C THR A 381 7.60 -13.24 5.35
N VAL A 382 7.22 -14.50 5.34
CA VAL A 382 7.87 -15.61 6.07
C VAL A 382 9.34 -15.85 5.66
N ARG A 383 9.92 -15.07 4.74
CA ARG A 383 11.19 -15.39 4.06
C ARG A 383 12.12 -14.24 3.68
N PHE A 384 11.71 -12.98 3.78
CA PHE A 384 12.63 -11.87 3.49
C PHE A 384 13.02 -11.20 4.80
N THR A 385 14.32 -11.21 5.10
CA THR A 385 14.92 -10.55 6.27
C THR A 385 15.09 -9.04 6.07
N SER A 386 14.57 -8.50 4.97
CA SER A 386 14.68 -7.09 4.59
C SER A 386 13.31 -6.54 4.26
N SER A 387 12.98 -5.35 4.77
CA SER A 387 11.74 -4.64 4.46
C SER A 387 11.51 -4.57 2.95
N SER A 388 10.24 -4.58 2.58
CA SER A 388 9.80 -4.31 1.22
C SER A 388 10.14 -2.89 0.78
N TRP A 389 10.18 -2.65 -0.52
CA TRP A 389 10.10 -1.30 -1.06
C TRP A 389 8.69 -0.73 -0.80
N PRO A 390 8.53 0.54 -0.39
CA PRO A 390 9.58 1.55 -0.28
C PRO A 390 10.25 1.60 1.10
N ALA A 391 9.74 0.88 2.10
CA ALA A 391 10.18 0.94 3.50
C ALA A 391 11.70 0.83 3.68
N ARG A 392 12.35 -0.08 2.96
CA ARG A 392 13.81 -0.26 3.02
C ARG A 392 14.63 1.00 2.69
N ARG A 393 14.07 1.90 1.87
CA ARG A 393 14.70 3.18 1.51
C ARG A 393 14.55 4.26 2.59
N GLY A 394 13.76 4.02 3.63
CA GLY A 394 13.44 5.02 4.66
C GLY A 394 14.65 5.60 5.40
N HIS A 395 15.75 4.85 5.50
CA HIS A 395 16.99 5.34 6.12
C HIS A 395 17.72 6.40 5.26
N GLU A 396 17.47 6.44 3.95
CA GLU A 396 18.10 7.35 2.99
C GLU A 396 17.42 8.72 2.92
N TYR A 397 16.20 8.85 3.44
CA TYR A 397 15.37 10.03 3.26
C TYR A 397 14.85 10.57 4.60
N GLY A 398 15.34 11.75 4.98
CA GLY A 398 14.95 12.40 6.24
C GLY A 398 13.47 12.79 6.35
N ASN A 399 12.75 12.88 5.23
CA ASN A 399 11.32 13.17 5.15
C ASN A 399 10.45 11.93 4.85
N MET A 400 11.01 10.74 5.01
CA MET A 400 10.29 9.46 4.93
C MET A 400 10.21 8.82 6.31
N ILE A 401 9.03 8.34 6.68
CA ILE A 401 8.76 7.68 7.95
C ILE A 401 8.35 6.25 7.67
N VAL A 402 9.14 5.31 8.17
CA VAL A 402 8.79 3.89 8.18
C VAL A 402 8.20 3.55 9.54
N VAL A 403 6.97 3.03 9.51
CA VAL A 403 6.17 2.78 10.70
C VAL A 403 6.07 1.28 10.94
N GLY A 404 6.56 0.82 12.09
CA GLY A 404 6.35 -0.54 12.55
C GLY A 404 4.98 -0.73 13.19
N SER A 405 4.54 -1.98 13.33
CA SER A 405 3.30 -2.31 14.04
C SER A 405 3.54 -2.83 15.45
N VAL A 406 2.62 -2.48 16.34
CA VAL A 406 2.50 -3.09 17.66
C VAL A 406 1.11 -3.68 17.87
N ASN A 407 1.02 -4.65 18.77
CA ASN A 407 -0.25 -5.17 19.24
C ASN A 407 -0.88 -4.28 20.33
N THR A 408 -2.01 -4.72 20.87
CA THR A 408 -2.77 -4.01 21.92
C THR A 408 -2.01 -3.83 23.24
N LEU A 409 -0.88 -4.52 23.45
CA LEU A 409 0.03 -4.31 24.58
C LEU A 409 1.21 -3.38 24.25
N GLY A 410 1.26 -2.86 23.02
CA GLY A 410 2.39 -2.09 22.52
C GLY A 410 3.64 -2.93 22.23
N ARG A 411 3.53 -4.26 22.22
CA ARG A 411 4.63 -5.14 21.79
C ARG A 411 4.67 -5.20 20.28
N VAL A 412 5.87 -5.20 19.69
CA VAL A 412 6.04 -5.30 18.24
C VAL A 412 5.27 -6.51 17.69
N SER A 413 4.37 -6.27 16.73
CA SER A 413 3.71 -7.29 15.93
C SER A 413 4.30 -7.26 14.53
N GLY A 414 4.79 -8.40 14.03
CA GLY A 414 5.47 -8.47 12.73
C GLY A 414 6.99 -8.36 12.79
N VAL A 415 7.59 -7.82 11.73
CA VAL A 415 9.05 -7.78 11.53
C VAL A 415 9.71 -6.94 12.63
N ARG A 416 10.67 -7.54 13.33
CA ARG A 416 11.58 -6.82 14.24
C ARG A 416 12.72 -6.25 13.40
N GLU A 417 12.44 -5.18 12.66
CA GLU A 417 13.49 -4.37 12.05
C GLU A 417 13.66 -3.12 12.90
N ASP A 418 14.35 -3.31 14.01
CA ASP A 418 14.84 -2.25 14.89
C ASP A 418 15.76 -1.24 14.16
N GLU A 419 16.21 -1.56 12.95
CA GLU A 419 17.03 -0.65 12.13
C GLU A 419 16.22 0.30 11.23
N ILE A 420 15.01 -0.07 10.79
CA ILE A 420 14.31 0.67 9.73
C ILE A 420 13.10 1.44 10.27
N ALA A 421 12.34 0.84 11.19
CA ALA A 421 11.19 1.51 11.81
C ALA A 421 11.64 2.37 13.03
N LYS A 422 11.58 3.70 12.88
CA LYS A 422 11.91 4.65 13.96
C LYS A 422 10.74 4.93 14.92
N ILE A 423 9.53 4.59 14.50
CA ILE A 423 8.29 4.77 15.28
C ILE A 423 7.33 3.62 14.98
N TYR A 424 6.49 3.30 15.96
CA TYR A 424 5.49 2.25 15.85
C TYR A 424 4.08 2.80 16.06
N ALA A 425 3.07 2.12 15.54
CA ALA A 425 1.68 2.37 15.89
C ALA A 425 0.91 1.05 15.96
N ILE A 426 -0.31 1.09 16.50
CA ILE A 426 -1.12 -0.12 16.65
C ILE A 426 -1.48 -0.70 15.27
N GLY A 427 -1.13 -1.96 15.05
CA GLY A 427 -1.41 -2.71 13.82
C GLY A 427 -2.24 -3.98 14.05
N THR A 428 -2.40 -4.42 15.29
CA THR A 428 -3.25 -5.55 15.67
C THR A 428 -4.43 -5.06 16.50
N GLY A 429 -5.63 -5.57 16.24
CA GLY A 429 -6.85 -5.11 16.91
C GLY A 429 -7.35 -3.78 16.35
N VAL A 430 -7.02 -3.49 15.09
CA VAL A 430 -7.45 -2.27 14.40
C VAL A 430 -8.87 -2.47 13.92
N GLU A 431 -9.77 -1.55 14.24
CA GLU A 431 -11.17 -1.66 13.82
C GLU A 431 -11.40 -1.02 12.46
N VAL A 432 -11.98 -1.72 11.50
CA VAL A 432 -12.27 -1.20 10.15
C VAL A 432 -13.74 -1.44 9.80
N PRO A 433 -14.33 -0.64 8.90
CA PRO A 433 -15.70 -0.88 8.46
C PRO A 433 -15.80 -2.25 7.80
N PHE A 434 -16.80 -3.02 8.21
CA PHE A 434 -17.09 -4.33 7.64
C PHE A 434 -17.89 -4.13 6.35
N LEU A 435 -17.25 -4.39 5.21
CA LEU A 435 -17.80 -4.10 3.88
C LEU A 435 -18.14 -5.37 3.08
N ARG A 436 -17.90 -6.56 3.65
CA ARG A 436 -18.14 -7.84 2.98
C ARG A 436 -19.58 -8.30 3.15
N ILE A 437 -20.12 -9.00 2.15
CA ILE A 437 -21.38 -9.74 2.28
C ILE A 437 -21.01 -11.16 2.72
N LEU A 438 -20.79 -11.39 4.02
CA LEU A 438 -20.67 -12.76 4.53
C LEU A 438 -22.07 -13.33 4.81
N PRO A 439 -22.36 -14.59 4.40
CA PRO A 439 -23.62 -15.27 4.73
C PRO A 439 -23.80 -15.47 6.25
N ASP A 440 -22.69 -15.50 7.01
CA ASP A 440 -22.69 -15.80 8.44
C ASP A 440 -22.20 -14.57 9.23
N LYS A 441 -23.13 -13.89 9.91
CA LYS A 441 -22.95 -12.56 10.53
C LYS A 441 -22.41 -12.59 11.96
N THR A 442 -21.86 -13.72 12.41
CA THR A 442 -21.69 -14.02 13.85
C THR A 442 -20.59 -13.22 14.57
N PHE A 443 -19.77 -12.44 13.85
CA PHE A 443 -18.70 -11.61 14.45
C PHE A 443 -18.75 -10.11 14.09
N ILE A 444 -19.87 -9.62 13.54
CA ILE A 444 -20.04 -8.21 13.14
C ILE A 444 -20.71 -7.45 14.27
N GLN A 445 -19.98 -6.57 14.95
CA GLN A 445 -20.56 -5.67 15.96
C GLN A 445 -20.59 -4.24 15.40
N GLY A 446 -21.80 -3.69 15.26
CA GLY A 446 -22.00 -2.30 14.83
C GLY A 446 -21.58 -1.99 13.38
N GLY A 447 -21.35 -3.01 12.54
CA GLY A 447 -20.86 -2.83 11.16
C GLY A 447 -19.35 -2.73 11.04
N TYR A 448 -18.59 -3.08 12.08
CA TYR A 448 -17.12 -3.06 12.06
C TYR A 448 -16.53 -4.45 12.30
N GLU A 449 -15.30 -4.66 11.82
CA GLU A 449 -14.49 -5.84 12.09
C GLU A 449 -13.11 -5.44 12.63
N SER A 450 -12.46 -6.38 13.34
CA SER A 450 -11.10 -6.19 13.84
C SER A 450 -10.11 -6.89 12.93
N VAL A 451 -9.07 -6.17 12.51
CA VAL A 451 -8.04 -6.68 11.59
C VAL A 451 -6.63 -6.55 12.20
N GLU A 452 -5.72 -7.35 11.64
CA GLU A 452 -4.29 -7.29 11.92
C GLU A 452 -3.52 -7.00 10.64
N ASN A 453 -3.00 -5.78 10.51
CA ASN A 453 -2.17 -5.36 9.39
C ASN A 453 -1.34 -4.13 9.76
N GLY A 454 -0.01 -4.21 9.59
CA GLY A 454 0.91 -3.12 9.89
C GLY A 454 0.69 -1.86 9.04
N ASN A 455 0.05 -2.00 7.89
CA ASN A 455 -0.37 -0.89 7.04
C ASN A 455 -1.27 0.10 7.77
N HIS A 456 -2.15 -0.38 8.66
CA HIS A 456 -3.00 0.49 9.46
C HIS A 456 -2.22 1.34 10.47
N ALA A 457 -1.10 0.82 10.98
CA ALA A 457 -0.22 1.57 11.86
C ALA A 457 0.35 2.80 11.12
N ALA A 458 0.83 2.60 9.89
CA ALA A 458 1.34 3.68 9.05
C ALA A 458 0.26 4.70 8.67
N LEU A 459 -0.95 4.25 8.33
CA LEU A 459 -2.11 5.13 8.09
C LEU A 459 -2.47 5.99 9.31
N ALA A 460 -2.39 5.40 10.50
CA ALA A 460 -2.66 6.13 11.73
C ALA A 460 -1.62 7.25 11.96
N VAL A 461 -0.34 6.97 11.72
CA VAL A 461 0.73 7.99 11.76
C VAL A 461 0.50 9.10 10.73
N THR A 462 0.05 8.76 9.52
CA THR A 462 -0.36 9.76 8.51
C THR A 462 -1.45 10.68 9.07
N GLY A 463 -2.48 10.13 9.72
CA GLY A 463 -3.53 10.90 10.36
C GLY A 463 -3.00 11.81 11.47
N ILE A 464 -2.12 11.31 12.34
CA ILE A 464 -1.47 12.11 13.40
C ILE A 464 -0.70 13.29 12.81
N LEU A 465 0.12 13.07 11.78
CA LEU A 465 0.87 14.14 11.11
C LEU A 465 -0.03 15.19 10.48
N ALA A 466 -1.16 14.77 9.89
CA ALA A 466 -2.14 15.70 9.35
C ALA A 466 -2.69 16.62 10.44
N THR A 467 -3.04 16.09 11.63
CA THR A 467 -3.48 16.93 12.75
C THR A 467 -2.40 17.90 13.23
N HIS A 468 -1.13 17.51 13.19
CA HIS A 468 -0.03 18.37 13.61
C HIS A 468 0.14 19.56 12.67
N LEU A 469 0.12 19.28 11.36
CA LEU A 469 0.21 20.30 10.31
C LEU A 469 -1.00 21.22 10.28
N SER A 470 -2.22 20.72 10.51
CA SER A 470 -3.44 21.53 10.53
C SER A 470 -3.52 22.45 11.75
N ALA A 471 -3.13 21.95 12.93
CA ALA A 471 -3.13 22.74 14.16
C ALA A 471 -2.06 23.84 14.15
N ASN A 472 -0.97 23.62 13.41
CA ASN A 472 0.16 24.53 13.36
C ASN A 472 0.50 24.85 11.90
N LYS A 473 -0.34 25.68 11.29
CA LYS A 473 -0.25 26.05 9.86
C LYS A 473 1.09 26.66 9.44
N GLU A 474 1.87 27.20 10.36
CA GLU A 474 3.21 27.74 10.07
C GLU A 474 4.31 26.66 10.08
N TRP A 475 4.07 25.49 10.66
CA TRP A 475 5.11 24.45 10.74
C TRP A 475 5.46 23.88 9.38
N ASN A 476 6.76 23.80 9.09
CA ASN A 476 7.23 22.94 8.02
C ASN A 476 7.09 21.45 8.39
N THR A 477 7.37 20.60 7.40
CA THR A 477 7.30 19.14 7.56
C THR A 477 8.23 18.60 8.64
N ALA A 478 9.45 19.13 8.74
CA ALA A 478 10.43 18.71 9.75
C ALA A 478 9.93 18.98 11.18
N ALA A 479 9.26 20.10 11.43
CA ALA A 479 8.68 20.42 12.73
C ALA A 479 7.55 19.45 13.11
N ALA A 480 6.68 19.08 12.16
CA ALA A 480 5.64 18.08 12.40
C ALA A 480 6.23 16.70 12.73
N MET A 481 7.29 16.29 12.02
CA MET A 481 8.01 15.03 12.29
C MET A 481 8.69 15.05 13.66
N ARG A 482 9.40 16.14 14.00
CA ARG A 482 9.98 16.34 15.34
C ARG A 482 8.93 16.22 16.43
N LYS A 483 7.75 16.80 16.22
CA LYS A 483 6.65 16.72 17.18
C LYS A 483 6.10 15.30 17.30
N LEU A 484 5.87 14.60 16.19
CA LEU A 484 5.44 13.20 16.19
C LEU A 484 6.43 12.32 16.98
N TYR A 485 7.73 12.42 16.66
CA TYR A 485 8.74 11.67 17.39
C TYR A 485 8.80 12.11 18.85
N GLY A 486 8.79 13.40 19.16
CA GLY A 486 8.82 13.92 20.52
C GLY A 486 7.65 13.45 21.40
N ASP A 487 6.45 13.37 20.82
CA ASP A 487 5.24 12.92 21.51
C ASP A 487 5.18 11.38 21.63
N SER A 488 5.88 10.63 20.78
CA SER A 488 5.88 9.16 20.85
C SER A 488 6.50 8.61 22.15
N TYR A 489 5.93 7.55 22.70
CA TYR A 489 6.35 6.96 23.97
C TYR A 489 6.15 5.43 24.01
N PRO A 490 6.91 4.69 24.84
CA PRO A 490 6.72 3.24 24.97
C PRO A 490 5.52 2.89 25.86
N ARG A 491 4.70 1.91 25.43
CA ARG A 491 3.51 1.47 26.17
C ARG A 491 3.83 0.57 27.38
N PHE A 492 5.04 0.04 27.44
CA PHE A 492 5.58 -0.69 28.59
C PHE A 492 7.07 -0.37 28.75
N SER A 493 7.61 -0.61 29.95
CA SER A 493 9.03 -0.32 30.23
C SER A 493 9.96 -1.09 29.28
N GLY A 494 10.83 -0.37 28.57
CA GLY A 494 11.74 -0.94 27.57
C GLY A 494 11.10 -1.33 26.23
N GLY A 495 9.83 -0.99 26.01
CA GLY A 495 9.14 -1.20 24.73
C GLY A 495 9.54 -0.20 23.63
N PRO A 496 9.11 -0.43 22.37
CA PRO A 496 9.33 0.51 21.28
C PRO A 496 8.54 1.81 21.47
N ARG A 497 8.99 2.90 20.85
CA ARG A 497 8.24 4.17 20.85
C ARG A 497 6.99 4.04 19.97
N VAL A 498 5.82 4.19 20.58
CA VAL A 498 4.52 4.16 19.93
C VAL A 498 4.04 5.59 19.69
N ALA A 499 3.54 5.86 18.49
CA ALA A 499 2.98 7.14 18.10
C ALA A 499 1.82 7.54 19.02
N TRP A 500 1.74 8.84 19.28
CA TRP A 500 0.70 9.44 20.10
C TRP A 500 0.29 10.76 19.47
N THR A 501 -1.00 11.10 19.55
CA THR A 501 -1.51 12.37 19.02
C THR A 501 -0.96 13.59 19.75
N GLY A 502 -0.44 13.44 20.97
CA GLY A 502 -0.01 14.57 21.79
C GLY A 502 -1.15 15.32 22.47
N VAL A 503 -2.40 14.89 22.26
CA VAL A 503 -3.61 15.54 22.77
C VAL A 503 -3.97 14.93 24.13
N ARG A 504 -4.31 15.76 25.11
CA ARG A 504 -4.76 15.34 26.43
C ARG A 504 -6.17 15.84 26.71
N PRO A 505 -6.96 15.14 27.54
CA PRO A 505 -8.18 15.70 28.09
C PRO A 505 -7.90 17.07 28.73
N PRO A 506 -8.82 18.05 28.65
CA PRO A 506 -8.75 19.26 29.44
C PRO A 506 -8.50 18.90 30.91
N SER A 507 -7.57 19.59 31.55
CA SER A 507 -7.30 19.43 32.98
C SER A 507 -8.47 19.99 33.80
N GLY A 508 -9.58 19.25 33.87
CA GLY A 508 -10.58 19.40 34.91
C GLY A 508 -10.10 18.66 36.15
N LYS A 509 -10.14 19.32 37.31
CA LYS A 509 -9.81 18.71 38.60
C LYS A 509 -10.55 17.37 38.73
N ALA A 510 -9.79 16.28 38.78
CA ALA A 510 -10.28 14.97 39.15
C ALA A 510 -10.88 15.00 40.56
#